data_AF-A0A0F4GK40-F1
#
_entry.id   AF-A0A0F4GK40-F1
#
_cell.length_a   1.000
_cell.length_b   1.000
_cell.length_c   1.000
_cell.angle_alpha   90.00
_cell.angle_beta   90.00
_cell.angle_gamma   90.00
#
_symmetry.space_group_name_H-M   'P 1'
#
loop_
_entity.id
_entity.type
_entity.pdbx_description
1 polymer ?
#
loop_
_entity_poly.entity_id
_entity_poly.type
_entity_poly.pdbx_seq_one_letter_code
_entity_poly.pdbx_strand_id
1 'polypeptide(L)'
;MPQKRKAKEAFGPSKRVPPQLSAVAAARLAQTSRSHANSEELDAESVDDIAASVAEEPYDDRQSDISSLDDDPEPLEAPQQITAKVVLSSFQANAKKILTDDAQKLELVLKADESVAFVGEYELEVLRGVVTIYGAMIYPELGPQRVYAFSTQALPSIMARKDDSAIRVTSTRCGIPKLAKLSPLFRNIGASGEPKNRSFMLLSTSDDDPLERPLVPLEIDEPTRRVLSRINAKLDNQGTGPAAKIMAVGPKSSGKSTFNRLVCNMITSRPGNGRCMYLDLDPGQPEFGTPGQISLVEVKASLLGPSYTHPATSTSDSYRLIRSHTIAATSFREDSAHYLACAADLFDYAGGAPLVVNSCGWTSGLGGTALAALSKILYVDTVVLLGEPESTDLAQTLGKSSPLHSIPKRLSRPSARSPAELRSMQTMAFLHQKPRPSSVTAQWSTKPISIFRPWVVSYAGKSSSITAITSYGQAPHPDMLSEVLNGSIVAIVVSDSAHGIVDPESILRTENEDLPYLPECTAGISQALDPQQSHCIGTALIRGIDHANKSLHLIAQLSDKDIAELEEEGRQVVLVRGRFDAPEWAYLEEIHHDGGDGGKERPWVTKRELVGVEGSVWRMRHPPMASAMK
;
A
#
# COMPACT_ATOMS: atom_id res chain seq x y z
N MET A 1 35.32 -40.56 -32.02
CA MET A 1 36.34 -39.52 -31.74
C MET A 1 35.63 -38.22 -31.36
N PRO A 2 36.16 -37.38 -30.46
CA PRO A 2 36.60 -37.70 -29.09
C PRO A 2 35.86 -36.86 -28.03
N GLN A 3 35.98 -37.32 -26.78
CA GLN A 3 35.39 -36.75 -25.56
C GLN A 3 35.96 -35.36 -25.21
N LYS A 4 35.10 -34.47 -24.74
CA LYS A 4 35.45 -33.12 -24.25
C LYS A 4 36.26 -33.21 -22.95
N ARG A 5 37.52 -32.76 -22.98
CA ARG A 5 38.37 -32.51 -21.81
C ARG A 5 37.96 -31.22 -21.09
N LYS A 6 38.04 -31.22 -19.76
CA LYS A 6 37.80 -30.05 -18.89
C LYS A 6 39.00 -29.10 -18.91
N ALA A 7 38.73 -27.80 -18.84
CA ALA A 7 39.69 -26.68 -18.89
C ALA A 7 40.58 -26.56 -17.63
N LYS A 8 41.18 -27.68 -17.17
CA LYS A 8 42.11 -27.71 -16.04
C LYS A 8 43.52 -28.20 -16.42
N GLU A 9 43.79 -28.40 -17.72
CA GLU A 9 45.10 -28.84 -18.25
C GLU A 9 45.82 -27.78 -19.10
N ALA A 10 45.32 -26.53 -19.18
CA ALA A 10 45.94 -25.49 -20.02
C ALA A 10 46.95 -24.58 -19.30
N PHE A 11 47.01 -24.59 -17.96
CA PHE A 11 47.92 -23.71 -17.22
C PHE A 11 48.52 -24.41 -16.00
N GLY A 12 49.85 -24.61 -16.03
CA GLY A 12 50.65 -25.11 -14.90
C GLY A 12 50.78 -24.08 -13.75
N PRO A 13 51.44 -24.44 -12.64
CA PRO A 13 51.41 -23.66 -11.41
C PRO A 13 52.31 -22.42 -11.52
N SER A 14 51.74 -21.23 -11.33
CA SER A 14 52.51 -19.97 -11.25
C SER A 14 52.64 -19.49 -9.79
N LYS A 15 53.82 -18.96 -9.49
CA LYS A 15 54.33 -18.62 -8.15
C LYS A 15 53.61 -17.41 -7.54
N ARG A 16 53.44 -17.44 -6.22
CA ARG A 16 52.89 -16.37 -5.38
C ARG A 16 53.77 -15.10 -5.43
N VAL A 17 53.15 -13.95 -5.70
CA VAL A 17 53.62 -12.59 -5.38
C VAL A 17 52.53 -11.97 -4.48
N PRO A 18 52.87 -11.30 -3.35
CA PRO A 18 51.85 -10.68 -2.50
C PRO A 18 51.29 -9.42 -3.17
N PRO A 19 49.99 -9.11 -3.03
CA PRO A 19 49.42 -7.91 -3.61
C PRO A 19 49.87 -6.68 -2.81
N GLN A 20 50.39 -5.67 -3.51
CA GLN A 20 50.62 -4.33 -2.97
C GLN A 20 49.25 -3.64 -2.76
N LEU A 21 49.05 -3.06 -1.58
CA LEU A 21 47.88 -2.25 -1.24
C LEU A 21 47.85 -0.98 -2.12
N SER A 22 46.67 -0.64 -2.67
CA SER A 22 46.52 0.61 -3.42
C SER A 22 46.57 1.81 -2.46
N ALA A 23 47.02 2.96 -2.96
CA ALA A 23 47.13 4.21 -2.20
C ALA A 23 45.81 4.64 -1.53
N VAL A 24 44.66 4.18 -2.06
CA VAL A 24 43.32 4.44 -1.51
C VAL A 24 43.06 3.62 -0.24
N ALA A 25 43.56 2.38 -0.18
CA ALA A 25 43.44 1.53 1.02
C ALA A 25 44.33 2.04 2.16
N ALA A 26 45.49 2.62 1.84
CA ALA A 26 46.38 3.25 2.82
C ALA A 26 45.79 4.56 3.39
N ALA A 27 45.07 5.35 2.57
CA ALA A 27 44.39 6.57 3.01
C ALA A 27 43.21 6.29 3.98
N ARG A 28 42.46 5.21 3.76
CA ARG A 28 41.35 4.79 4.64
C ARG A 28 41.81 4.31 6.03
N LEU A 29 42.97 3.65 6.11
CA LEU A 29 43.58 3.23 7.38
C LEU A 29 44.14 4.42 8.19
N ALA A 30 44.53 5.52 7.52
CA ALA A 30 45.00 6.74 8.17
C ALA A 30 43.86 7.63 8.71
N GLN A 31 42.65 7.53 8.14
CA GLN A 31 41.47 8.24 8.64
C GLN A 31 40.81 7.53 9.83
N THR A 32 40.78 6.20 9.84
CA THR A 32 40.23 5.39 10.95
C THR A 32 41.08 5.43 12.23
N SER A 33 42.36 5.77 12.12
CA SER A 33 43.26 5.90 13.29
C SER A 33 43.23 7.29 13.95
N ARG A 34 42.49 8.27 13.40
CA ARG A 34 42.35 9.62 13.98
C ARG A 34 41.04 9.87 14.72
N SER A 35 40.05 8.98 14.62
CA SER A 35 38.74 9.13 15.29
C SER A 35 38.61 8.42 16.64
N HIS A 36 39.63 7.66 17.07
CA HIS A 36 39.67 7.04 18.39
C HIS A 36 40.57 7.80 19.37
N ALA A 37 40.15 9.02 19.70
CA ALA A 37 40.56 9.70 20.93
C ALA A 37 39.64 10.91 21.20
N ASN A 38 38.40 10.66 21.61
CA ASN A 38 37.79 11.42 22.72
C ASN A 38 36.54 10.74 23.26
N SER A 39 36.34 11.00 24.54
CA SER A 39 35.54 10.37 25.58
C SER A 39 34.02 10.31 25.38
N GLU A 40 33.46 9.29 26.04
CA GLU A 40 32.04 9.01 26.29
C GLU A 40 31.30 10.19 26.94
N GLU A 41 30.30 10.74 26.23
CA GLU A 41 29.06 11.28 26.79
C GLU A 41 27.90 10.72 25.94
N LEU A 42 26.84 10.25 26.60
CA LEU A 42 25.66 9.65 25.97
C LEU A 42 24.80 10.76 25.34
N ASP A 43 25.13 11.16 24.11
CA ASP A 43 24.29 12.05 23.32
C ASP A 43 23.12 11.28 22.69
N ALA A 44 21.92 11.85 22.76
CA ALA A 44 20.77 11.38 22.02
C ALA A 44 21.03 11.62 20.52
N GLU A 45 21.35 10.56 19.77
CA GLU A 45 21.51 10.61 18.30
C GLU A 45 20.31 11.33 17.67
N SER A 46 20.58 12.36 16.84
CA SER A 46 19.51 13.05 16.13
C SER A 46 18.92 12.14 15.03
N VAL A 47 17.69 12.44 14.58
CA VAL A 47 17.07 11.69 13.47
C VAL A 47 17.95 11.74 12.22
N ASP A 48 18.61 12.88 11.98
CA ASP A 48 19.51 13.08 10.84
C ASP A 48 20.77 12.20 10.96
N ASP A 49 21.32 12.04 12.15
CA ASP A 49 22.46 11.14 12.39
C ASP A 49 22.08 9.68 12.14
N ILE A 50 20.90 9.27 12.63
CA ILE A 50 20.36 7.92 12.39
C ILE A 50 20.10 7.71 10.90
N ALA A 51 19.50 8.69 10.22
CA ALA A 51 19.20 8.63 8.79
C ALA A 51 20.47 8.54 7.95
N ALA A 52 21.50 9.35 8.26
CA ALA A 52 22.81 9.30 7.62
C ALA A 52 23.47 7.92 7.80
N SER A 53 23.42 7.35 9.01
CA SER A 53 23.97 6.01 9.28
C SER A 53 23.29 4.91 8.46
N VAL A 54 21.98 5.03 8.22
CA VAL A 54 21.20 4.07 7.42
C VAL A 54 21.51 4.25 5.93
N ALA A 55 21.75 5.47 5.46
CA ALA A 55 22.12 5.75 4.07
C ALA A 55 23.51 5.21 3.68
N GLU A 56 24.42 5.02 4.66
CA GLU A 56 25.76 4.48 4.43
C GLU A 56 25.82 2.93 4.39
N GLU A 57 24.75 2.23 4.76
CA GLU A 57 24.68 0.76 4.74
C GLU A 57 24.75 0.20 3.29
N PRO A 58 25.76 -0.61 2.96
CA PRO A 58 25.90 -1.18 1.63
C PRO A 58 24.75 -2.15 1.33
N TYR A 59 24.15 -1.98 0.16
CA TYR A 59 23.03 -2.79 -0.29
C TYR A 59 23.50 -4.16 -0.80
N ASP A 60 22.88 -5.25 -0.31
CA ASP A 60 23.07 -6.62 -0.83
C ASP A 60 22.08 -6.87 -1.98
N ASP A 61 22.59 -6.88 -3.22
CA ASP A 61 21.81 -7.01 -4.47
C ASP A 61 21.00 -8.31 -4.61
N ARG A 62 21.18 -9.27 -3.69
CA ARG A 62 20.49 -10.57 -3.69
C ARG A 62 18.96 -10.47 -3.56
N GLN A 63 18.41 -9.31 -3.23
CA GLN A 63 16.96 -9.07 -3.16
C GLN A 63 16.39 -8.26 -4.33
N SER A 64 17.20 -7.86 -5.33
CA SER A 64 16.76 -6.99 -6.44
C SER A 64 17.01 -7.49 -7.86
N ASP A 65 17.35 -8.75 -8.09
CA ASP A 65 17.19 -9.36 -9.43
C ASP A 65 15.69 -9.56 -9.76
N ILE A 66 14.91 -8.48 -9.74
CA ILE A 66 13.55 -8.37 -10.29
C ILE A 66 13.36 -7.01 -11.01
N SER A 67 14.33 -6.08 -10.98
CA SER A 67 14.20 -4.80 -11.73
C SER A 67 14.75 -4.82 -13.16
N SER A 68 15.19 -5.97 -13.66
CA SER A 68 15.48 -6.16 -15.09
C SER A 68 15.32 -7.62 -15.50
N LEU A 69 14.68 -7.80 -16.65
CA LEU A 69 14.41 -9.03 -17.41
C LEU A 69 12.96 -9.50 -17.31
N ASP A 70 12.44 -9.83 -18.49
CA ASP A 70 11.41 -10.81 -18.70
C ASP A 70 11.58 -11.96 -17.69
N ASP A 71 10.86 -11.90 -16.57
CA ASP A 71 10.43 -13.12 -15.90
C ASP A 71 9.50 -13.79 -16.90
N ASP A 72 10.08 -14.61 -17.79
CA ASP A 72 9.40 -15.84 -18.16
C ASP A 72 8.92 -16.39 -16.82
N PRO A 73 7.60 -16.48 -16.59
CA PRO A 73 7.11 -16.92 -15.30
C PRO A 73 7.83 -18.23 -15.01
N GLU A 74 8.59 -18.30 -13.91
CA GLU A 74 8.93 -19.59 -13.32
C GLU A 74 7.62 -20.37 -13.39
N PRO A 75 7.59 -21.51 -14.10
CA PRO A 75 6.34 -22.16 -14.43
C PRO A 75 5.62 -22.29 -13.11
N LEU A 76 4.47 -21.59 -12.99
CA LEU A 76 3.57 -21.73 -11.87
C LEU A 76 3.54 -23.22 -11.63
N GLU A 77 4.12 -23.70 -10.53
CA GLU A 77 4.00 -25.09 -10.18
C GLU A 77 2.51 -25.34 -10.28
N ALA A 78 2.14 -26.17 -11.27
CA ALA A 78 0.74 -26.32 -11.66
C ALA A 78 -0.02 -26.49 -10.36
N PRO A 79 -1.02 -25.64 -10.07
CA PRO A 79 -1.59 -25.53 -8.73
C PRO A 79 -1.81 -26.94 -8.26
N GLN A 80 -1.02 -27.37 -7.25
CA GLN A 80 -1.18 -28.71 -6.70
C GLN A 80 -2.67 -28.79 -6.43
N GLN A 81 -3.38 -29.69 -7.12
CA GLN A 81 -4.82 -29.78 -6.99
C GLN A 81 -5.07 -30.13 -5.52
N ILE A 82 -5.34 -29.11 -4.71
CA ILE A 82 -5.84 -29.29 -3.36
C ILE A 82 -7.28 -29.77 -3.59
N THR A 83 -7.39 -31.08 -3.84
CA THR A 83 -8.63 -31.83 -3.97
C THR A 83 -9.33 -32.00 -2.62
N ALA A 84 -8.75 -31.46 -1.55
CA ALA A 84 -9.37 -31.43 -0.24
C ALA A 84 -10.34 -30.24 -0.16
N LYS A 85 -11.63 -30.57 -0.06
CA LYS A 85 -12.73 -29.67 0.27
C LYS A 85 -12.38 -28.80 1.48
N VAL A 86 -12.27 -27.48 1.27
CA VAL A 86 -11.95 -26.54 2.36
C VAL A 86 -13.25 -26.19 3.09
N VAL A 87 -13.27 -26.38 4.41
CA VAL A 87 -14.40 -25.98 5.25
C VAL A 87 -14.32 -24.47 5.50
N LEU A 88 -15.40 -23.75 5.18
CA LEU A 88 -15.50 -22.29 5.32
C LEU A 88 -16.37 -21.90 6.51
N SER A 89 -17.46 -22.63 6.75
CA SER A 89 -18.35 -22.46 7.90
C SER A 89 -18.44 -23.75 8.70
N SER A 90 -18.36 -23.65 10.04
CA SER A 90 -18.76 -24.77 10.91
C SER A 90 -20.29 -24.83 11.09
N PHE A 91 -20.98 -23.76 10.70
CA PHE A 91 -22.43 -23.66 10.73
C PHE A 91 -23.12 -24.69 9.85
N GLN A 92 -24.11 -25.37 10.43
CA GLN A 92 -25.01 -26.27 9.70
C GLN A 92 -26.42 -25.70 9.70
N ALA A 93 -26.87 -25.31 8.50
CA ALA A 93 -28.19 -24.75 8.28
C ALA A 93 -29.29 -25.73 8.71
N ASN A 94 -30.22 -25.25 9.54
CA ASN A 94 -31.47 -25.95 9.83
C ASN A 94 -32.58 -24.93 10.11
N ALA A 95 -33.84 -25.36 9.99
CA ALA A 95 -35.01 -24.48 10.09
C ALA A 95 -35.14 -23.73 11.43
N LYS A 96 -34.46 -24.17 12.50
CA LYS A 96 -34.47 -23.49 13.80
C LYS A 96 -33.39 -22.41 13.91
N LYS A 97 -32.32 -22.52 13.13
CA LYS A 97 -31.18 -21.59 13.15
C LYS A 97 -31.32 -20.44 12.14
N ILE A 98 -32.17 -20.57 11.14
CA ILE A 98 -32.47 -19.51 10.17
C ILE A 98 -33.73 -18.78 10.65
N LEU A 99 -33.60 -17.52 11.05
CA LEU A 99 -34.72 -16.69 11.49
C LEU A 99 -35.43 -16.03 10.31
N THR A 100 -34.66 -15.57 9.33
CA THR A 100 -35.18 -14.94 8.11
C THR A 100 -34.21 -15.21 6.98
N ASP A 101 -34.73 -15.48 5.79
CA ASP A 101 -33.93 -15.69 4.59
C ASP A 101 -34.71 -15.18 3.36
N ASP A 102 -34.48 -13.92 3.00
CA ASP A 102 -35.16 -13.24 1.90
C ASP A 102 -34.16 -12.62 0.90
N ALA A 103 -34.66 -11.85 -0.07
CA ALA A 103 -33.82 -11.24 -1.12
C ALA A 103 -32.94 -10.08 -0.64
N GLN A 104 -33.17 -9.56 0.56
CA GLN A 104 -32.43 -8.45 1.15
C GLN A 104 -31.56 -8.88 2.32
N LYS A 105 -32.01 -9.83 3.15
CA LYS A 105 -31.30 -10.19 4.38
C LYS A 105 -31.34 -11.68 4.69
N LEU A 106 -30.34 -12.11 5.47
CA LEU A 106 -30.24 -13.42 6.10
C LEU A 106 -30.01 -13.21 7.60
N GLU A 107 -30.87 -13.79 8.43
CA GLU A 107 -30.76 -13.75 9.88
C GLU A 107 -30.50 -15.17 10.42
N LEU A 108 -29.39 -15.31 11.16
CA LEU A 108 -28.90 -16.59 11.67
C LEU A 108 -28.78 -16.57 13.19
N VAL A 109 -29.04 -17.71 13.82
CA VAL A 109 -28.69 -17.98 15.23
C VAL A 109 -27.53 -18.97 15.29
N LEU A 110 -26.47 -18.55 15.97
CA LEU A 110 -25.23 -19.28 16.12
C LEU A 110 -25.06 -19.75 17.56
N LYS A 111 -24.50 -20.96 17.72
CA LYS A 111 -24.01 -21.47 19.01
C LYS A 111 -22.61 -20.92 19.32
N ALA A 112 -22.18 -21.01 20.57
CA ALA A 112 -20.81 -20.68 20.94
C ALA A 112 -19.79 -21.43 20.05
N ASP A 113 -18.78 -20.69 19.57
CA ASP A 113 -17.72 -21.15 18.67
C ASP A 113 -18.17 -21.62 17.27
N GLU A 114 -19.47 -21.52 16.95
CA GLU A 114 -19.97 -21.72 15.59
C GLU A 114 -19.57 -20.54 14.70
N SER A 115 -19.14 -20.84 13.48
CA SER A 115 -18.64 -19.87 12.53
C SER A 115 -19.36 -19.92 11.19
N VAL A 116 -19.52 -18.75 10.59
CA VAL A 116 -20.04 -18.57 9.23
C VAL A 116 -19.07 -17.72 8.40
N ALA A 117 -18.94 -18.08 7.13
CA ALA A 117 -18.16 -17.34 6.15
C ALA A 117 -19.04 -17.00 4.95
N PHE A 118 -18.91 -15.75 4.50
CA PHE A 118 -19.62 -15.24 3.33
C PHE A 118 -18.63 -14.75 2.30
N VAL A 119 -18.96 -14.90 1.02
CA VAL A 119 -18.29 -14.20 -0.07
C VAL A 119 -19.19 -13.08 -0.58
N GLY A 120 -18.62 -11.90 -0.84
CA GLY A 120 -19.34 -10.74 -1.36
C GLY A 120 -19.27 -9.51 -0.45
N GLU A 121 -20.20 -8.57 -0.68
CA GLU A 121 -20.31 -7.30 0.04
C GLU A 121 -21.59 -7.30 0.86
N TYR A 122 -21.54 -6.95 2.14
CA TYR A 122 -22.72 -6.95 3.01
C TYR A 122 -22.59 -6.02 4.22
N GLU A 123 -23.70 -5.79 4.91
CA GLU A 123 -23.74 -5.22 6.26
C GLU A 123 -23.99 -6.31 7.29
N LEU A 124 -23.12 -6.39 8.29
CA LEU A 124 -23.23 -7.29 9.43
C LEU A 124 -23.74 -6.52 10.65
N GLU A 125 -24.86 -6.95 11.21
CA GLU A 125 -25.44 -6.41 12.44
C GLU A 125 -25.62 -7.55 13.45
N VAL A 126 -25.24 -7.33 14.71
CA VAL A 126 -25.50 -8.29 15.79
C VAL A 126 -26.79 -7.89 16.48
N LEU A 127 -27.83 -8.73 16.37
CA LEU A 127 -29.13 -8.47 16.99
C LEU A 127 -29.12 -8.85 18.48
N ARG A 128 -28.36 -9.89 18.83
CA ARG A 128 -28.21 -10.39 20.19
C ARG A 128 -26.91 -11.18 20.33
N GLY A 129 -26.28 -11.11 21.50
CA GLY A 129 -25.02 -11.82 21.77
C GLY A 129 -23.80 -11.02 21.33
N VAL A 130 -22.70 -11.71 21.06
CA VAL A 130 -21.43 -11.10 20.63
C VAL A 130 -20.78 -12.02 19.61
N VAL A 131 -20.29 -11.48 18.51
CA VAL A 131 -19.52 -12.21 17.51
C VAL A 131 -18.16 -11.56 17.28
N THR A 132 -17.20 -12.35 16.82
CA THR A 132 -15.88 -11.85 16.40
C THR A 132 -15.70 -12.01 14.91
N ILE A 133 -15.17 -10.98 14.25
CA ILE A 133 -14.81 -10.97 12.82
C ILE A 133 -13.52 -10.16 12.65
N TYR A 134 -12.50 -10.71 11.99
CA TYR A 134 -11.27 -9.95 11.68
C TYR A 134 -10.62 -9.26 12.91
N GLY A 135 -10.73 -9.87 14.10
CA GLY A 135 -10.23 -9.30 15.37
C GLY A 135 -11.17 -8.32 16.07
N ALA A 136 -12.22 -7.82 15.38
CA ALA A 136 -13.24 -6.98 15.99
C ALA A 136 -14.23 -7.81 16.83
N MET A 137 -14.71 -7.22 17.93
CA MET A 137 -15.86 -7.72 18.69
C MET A 137 -17.11 -6.92 18.33
N ILE A 138 -18.07 -7.55 17.66
CA ILE A 138 -19.32 -6.91 17.26
C ILE A 138 -20.41 -7.28 18.25
N TYR A 139 -21.14 -6.28 18.73
CA TYR A 139 -22.23 -6.35 19.69
C TYR A 139 -23.34 -5.36 19.28
N PRO A 140 -24.58 -5.50 19.80
CA PRO A 140 -25.73 -4.75 19.29
C PRO A 140 -25.56 -3.23 19.26
N GLU A 141 -24.90 -2.65 20.26
CA GLU A 141 -24.71 -1.21 20.40
C GLU A 141 -23.74 -0.62 19.36
N LEU A 142 -22.91 -1.45 18.70
CA LEU A 142 -22.01 -1.00 17.64
C LEU A 142 -22.75 -0.74 16.31
N GLY A 143 -23.95 -1.31 16.16
CA GLY A 143 -24.75 -1.20 14.94
C GLY A 143 -24.14 -1.90 13.72
N PRO A 144 -24.70 -1.64 12.51
CA PRO A 144 -24.29 -2.30 11.28
C PRO A 144 -22.84 -1.99 10.88
N GLN A 145 -22.08 -3.02 10.54
CA GLN A 145 -20.70 -2.93 10.05
C GLN A 145 -20.63 -3.36 8.58
N ARG A 146 -20.03 -2.53 7.72
CA ARG A 146 -19.80 -2.88 6.31
C ARG A 146 -18.66 -3.90 6.21
N VAL A 147 -18.89 -5.01 5.50
CA VAL A 147 -17.90 -6.07 5.28
C VAL A 147 -17.69 -6.29 3.78
N TYR A 148 -16.43 -6.33 3.37
CA TYR A 148 -15.98 -6.63 2.01
C TYR A 148 -15.21 -7.96 1.99
N ALA A 149 -15.96 -9.06 1.85
CA ALA A 149 -15.42 -10.42 1.86
C ALA A 149 -15.17 -10.90 0.42
N PHE A 150 -14.16 -10.35 -0.25
CA PHE A 150 -13.83 -10.69 -1.62
C PHE A 150 -12.81 -11.82 -1.74
N SER A 151 -12.89 -12.57 -2.84
CA SER A 151 -12.00 -13.70 -3.14
C SER A 151 -10.55 -13.31 -3.43
N THR A 152 -10.22 -12.02 -3.46
CA THR A 152 -8.83 -11.55 -3.59
C THR A 152 -8.00 -11.78 -2.32
N GLN A 153 -8.65 -12.09 -1.20
CA GLN A 153 -8.01 -12.39 0.08
C GLN A 153 -8.79 -13.47 0.85
N ALA A 154 -8.26 -13.92 1.98
CA ALA A 154 -8.95 -14.87 2.85
C ALA A 154 -10.29 -14.29 3.36
N LEU A 155 -11.34 -15.12 3.37
CA LEU A 155 -12.68 -14.72 3.76
C LEU A 155 -12.76 -14.50 5.28
N PRO A 156 -13.28 -13.34 5.75
CA PRO A 156 -13.60 -13.13 7.16
C PRO A 156 -14.47 -14.27 7.73
N SER A 157 -14.00 -14.91 8.80
CA SER A 157 -14.84 -15.84 9.58
C SER A 157 -15.56 -15.07 10.68
N ILE A 158 -16.89 -15.14 10.70
CA ILE A 158 -17.73 -14.58 11.76
C ILE A 158 -17.99 -15.69 12.77
N MET A 159 -17.52 -15.52 14.00
CA MET A 159 -17.58 -16.55 15.04
C MET A 159 -18.36 -16.06 16.25
N ALA A 160 -19.36 -16.81 16.69
CA ALA A 160 -20.13 -16.47 17.87
C ALA A 160 -19.36 -16.78 19.18
N ARG A 161 -19.47 -15.88 20.16
CA ARG A 161 -18.78 -16.02 21.46
C ARG A 161 -19.69 -16.54 22.56
N LYS A 162 -20.99 -16.60 22.32
CA LYS A 162 -22.03 -17.06 23.24
C LYS A 162 -23.08 -17.85 22.47
N ASP A 163 -23.76 -18.76 23.17
CA ASP A 163 -24.95 -19.41 22.64
C ASP A 163 -26.05 -18.40 22.34
N ASP A 164 -26.92 -18.76 21.39
CA ASP A 164 -28.06 -17.98 20.92
C ASP A 164 -27.69 -16.56 20.42
N SER A 165 -26.47 -16.41 19.90
CA SER A 165 -26.03 -15.18 19.22
C SER A 165 -26.74 -15.05 17.89
N ALA A 166 -27.51 -13.97 17.72
CA ALA A 166 -28.28 -13.70 16.51
C ALA A 166 -27.61 -12.60 15.68
N ILE A 167 -27.35 -12.90 14.41
CA ILE A 167 -26.77 -11.95 13.45
C ILE A 167 -27.73 -11.71 12.29
N ARG A 168 -27.62 -10.52 11.70
CA ARG A 168 -28.27 -10.14 10.44
C ARG A 168 -27.19 -9.77 9.42
N VAL A 169 -27.30 -10.35 8.24
CA VAL A 169 -26.48 -10.02 7.08
C VAL A 169 -27.39 -9.42 6.01
N THR A 170 -27.13 -8.17 5.64
CA THR A 170 -27.96 -7.40 4.71
C THR A 170 -27.21 -7.13 3.41
N SER A 171 -27.93 -7.21 2.28
CA SER A 171 -27.42 -7.05 0.92
C SER A 171 -27.15 -5.58 0.59
N THR A 172 -26.06 -5.31 -0.12
CA THR A 172 -25.50 -3.98 -0.34
C THR A 172 -25.08 -3.83 -1.79
N ARG A 173 -25.64 -2.86 -2.50
CA ARG A 173 -25.48 -2.73 -3.96
C ARG A 173 -24.67 -1.50 -4.36
N CYS A 174 -23.80 -0.98 -3.50
CA CYS A 174 -23.17 0.32 -3.72
C CYS A 174 -21.63 0.37 -3.66
N GLY A 175 -20.94 -0.76 -3.55
CA GLY A 175 -19.48 -0.78 -3.44
C GLY A 175 -18.69 -1.17 -4.69
N ILE A 176 -17.55 -1.76 -4.41
CA ILE A 176 -16.43 -2.07 -5.31
C ILE A 176 -16.77 -2.97 -6.50
N PRO A 177 -17.64 -3.99 -6.41
CA PRO A 177 -17.91 -4.89 -7.54
C PRO A 177 -18.42 -4.18 -8.80
N LYS A 178 -18.92 -2.95 -8.69
CA LYS A 178 -19.31 -2.15 -9.85
C LYS A 178 -18.14 -1.73 -10.75
N LEU A 179 -16.92 -1.67 -10.21
CA LEU A 179 -15.70 -1.39 -10.98
C LEU A 179 -15.35 -2.51 -11.97
N ALA A 180 -15.99 -3.67 -11.87
CA ALA A 180 -15.88 -4.77 -12.84
C ALA A 180 -16.25 -4.36 -14.29
N LYS A 181 -17.05 -3.30 -14.44
CA LYS A 181 -17.37 -2.68 -15.74
C LYS A 181 -16.18 -1.97 -16.36
N LEU A 182 -15.28 -1.43 -15.54
CA LEU A 182 -14.14 -0.62 -15.97
C LEU A 182 -12.84 -1.42 -16.02
N SER A 183 -12.72 -2.49 -15.23
CA SER A 183 -11.50 -3.30 -15.22
C SER A 183 -11.78 -4.77 -14.91
N PRO A 184 -11.08 -5.71 -15.59
CA PRO A 184 -11.17 -7.15 -15.30
C PRO A 184 -10.66 -7.51 -13.90
N LEU A 185 -9.83 -6.66 -13.27
CA LEU A 185 -9.31 -6.90 -11.93
C LEU A 185 -10.43 -7.04 -10.88
N PHE A 186 -11.55 -6.34 -11.09
CA PHE A 186 -12.72 -6.35 -10.21
C PHE A 186 -13.81 -7.35 -10.62
N ARG A 187 -13.65 -8.08 -11.73
CA ARG A 187 -14.62 -9.10 -12.15
C ARG A 187 -14.50 -10.34 -11.27
N ASN A 188 -15.64 -10.97 -10.98
CA ASN A 188 -15.72 -12.27 -10.31
C ASN A 188 -15.04 -12.32 -8.92
N ILE A 189 -14.94 -11.18 -8.23
CA ILE A 189 -14.34 -11.11 -6.88
C ILE A 189 -15.37 -11.29 -5.74
N GLY A 190 -16.66 -11.08 -6.02
CA GLY A 190 -17.75 -11.13 -5.04
C GLY A 190 -18.62 -12.39 -5.16
N ALA A 191 -19.85 -12.32 -4.65
CA ALA A 191 -20.85 -13.37 -4.85
C ALA A 191 -21.26 -13.45 -6.33
N SER A 192 -21.42 -14.67 -6.85
CA SER A 192 -21.86 -14.96 -8.20
C SER A 192 -22.89 -16.08 -8.17
N GLY A 193 -23.90 -16.03 -9.03
CA GLY A 193 -24.92 -17.09 -9.12
C GLY A 193 -25.80 -17.26 -7.87
N GLU A 194 -25.91 -16.25 -7.00
CA GLU A 194 -26.72 -16.35 -5.79
C GLU A 194 -28.23 -16.36 -6.12
N PRO A 195 -29.00 -17.38 -5.67
CA PRO A 195 -30.38 -17.58 -6.12
C PRO A 195 -31.34 -16.42 -5.83
N LYS A 196 -31.11 -15.68 -4.74
CA LYS A 196 -31.95 -14.55 -4.32
C LYS A 196 -31.40 -13.19 -4.78
N ASN A 197 -30.35 -13.19 -5.62
CA ASN A 197 -29.68 -12.01 -6.15
C ASN A 197 -29.19 -11.04 -5.05
N ARG A 198 -28.67 -11.61 -3.96
CA ARG A 198 -27.98 -10.90 -2.87
C ARG A 198 -26.54 -10.58 -3.29
N SER A 199 -25.99 -9.52 -2.73
CA SER A 199 -24.57 -9.14 -2.93
C SER A 199 -23.58 -10.03 -2.18
N PHE A 200 -24.08 -11.01 -1.43
CA PHE A 200 -23.31 -11.95 -0.62
C PHE A 200 -23.88 -13.36 -0.74
N MET A 201 -23.04 -14.37 -0.48
CA MET A 201 -23.40 -15.78 -0.47
C MET A 201 -22.77 -16.46 0.75
N LEU A 202 -23.57 -17.22 1.50
CA LEU A 202 -23.10 -18.08 2.60
C LEU A 202 -22.43 -19.31 2.00
N LEU A 203 -21.22 -19.64 2.46
CA LEU A 203 -20.48 -20.81 1.99
C LEU A 203 -20.21 -21.75 3.15
N SER A 204 -20.64 -23.00 3.04
CA SER A 204 -20.26 -24.05 4.00
C SER A 204 -18.85 -24.53 3.68
N THR A 205 -18.56 -24.72 2.40
CA THR A 205 -17.28 -25.23 1.89
C THR A 205 -16.88 -24.56 0.57
N SER A 206 -15.63 -24.75 0.14
CA SER A 206 -15.12 -24.22 -1.14
C SER A 206 -15.96 -24.63 -2.36
N ASP A 207 -16.55 -25.83 -2.34
CA ASP A 207 -17.36 -26.37 -3.43
C ASP A 207 -18.69 -25.62 -3.62
N ASP A 208 -19.11 -24.86 -2.62
CA ASP A 208 -20.35 -24.07 -2.71
C ASP A 208 -20.16 -22.81 -3.58
N ASP A 209 -18.92 -22.47 -3.95
CA ASP A 209 -18.61 -21.34 -4.81
C ASP A 209 -18.83 -21.68 -6.30
N PRO A 210 -19.79 -21.06 -7.00
CA PRO A 210 -20.07 -21.37 -8.41
C PRO A 210 -18.94 -21.02 -9.37
N LEU A 211 -17.95 -20.26 -8.91
CA LEU A 211 -16.77 -19.86 -9.67
C LEU A 211 -15.55 -20.75 -9.40
N GLU A 212 -15.68 -21.77 -8.52
CA GLU A 212 -14.62 -22.72 -8.15
C GLU A 212 -13.30 -22.03 -7.76
N ARG A 213 -13.39 -20.89 -7.08
CA ARG A 213 -12.21 -20.13 -6.66
C ARG A 213 -11.54 -20.82 -5.46
N PRO A 214 -10.22 -20.63 -5.26
CA PRO A 214 -9.50 -21.18 -4.10
C PRO A 214 -9.81 -20.38 -2.82
N LEU A 215 -11.08 -20.39 -2.40
CA LEU A 215 -11.56 -19.68 -1.21
C LEU A 215 -11.08 -20.37 0.06
N VAL A 216 -10.62 -19.56 1.01
CA VAL A 216 -10.12 -20.03 2.31
C VAL A 216 -10.61 -19.10 3.41
N PRO A 217 -10.88 -19.62 4.61
CA PRO A 217 -11.23 -18.77 5.74
C PRO A 217 -9.98 -18.06 6.28
N LEU A 218 -10.19 -16.86 6.82
CA LEU A 218 -9.18 -16.18 7.62
C LEU A 218 -9.12 -16.84 8.99
N GLU A 219 -8.15 -17.73 9.16
CA GLU A 219 -7.88 -18.38 10.44
C GLU A 219 -6.97 -17.52 11.29
N ILE A 220 -7.34 -17.34 12.57
CA ILE A 220 -6.46 -16.75 13.59
C ILE A 220 -5.91 -17.92 14.40
N ASP A 221 -4.63 -18.21 14.23
CA ASP A 221 -3.92 -19.29 14.90
C ASP A 221 -3.58 -18.93 16.34
N GLU A 222 -3.29 -19.95 17.14
CA GLU A 222 -3.07 -19.82 18.57
C GLU A 222 -1.90 -18.88 18.94
N PRO A 223 -0.74 -18.89 18.25
CA PRO A 223 0.32 -17.90 18.47
C PRO A 223 -0.18 -16.45 18.31
N THR A 224 -0.91 -16.17 17.23
CA THR A 224 -1.49 -14.83 16.98
C THR A 224 -2.50 -14.45 18.07
N ARG A 225 -3.38 -15.37 18.48
CA ARG A 225 -4.35 -15.13 19.56
C ARG A 225 -3.67 -14.77 20.89
N ARG A 226 -2.57 -15.43 21.23
CA ARG A 226 -1.78 -15.13 22.44
C ARG A 226 -1.18 -13.73 22.40
N VAL A 227 -0.63 -13.33 21.25
CA VAL A 227 -0.07 -11.98 21.08
C VAL A 227 -1.17 -10.93 21.16
N LEU A 228 -2.31 -11.12 20.47
CA LEU A 228 -3.45 -10.22 20.56
C LEU A 228 -3.98 -10.08 21.99
N SER A 229 -4.06 -11.19 22.74
CA SER A 229 -4.48 -11.18 24.14
C SER A 229 -3.54 -10.35 25.02
N ARG A 230 -2.21 -10.45 24.83
CA ARG A 230 -1.21 -9.63 25.53
C ARG A 230 -1.34 -8.15 25.20
N ILE A 231 -1.53 -7.83 23.92
CA ILE A 231 -1.75 -6.44 23.47
C ILE A 231 -3.04 -5.90 24.10
N ASN A 232 -4.12 -6.68 24.09
CA ASN A 232 -5.39 -6.28 24.69
C ASN A 232 -5.25 -6.00 26.20
N ALA A 233 -4.55 -6.88 26.93
CA ALA A 233 -4.28 -6.67 28.35
C ALA A 233 -3.42 -5.42 28.60
N LYS A 234 -2.47 -5.11 27.71
CA LYS A 234 -1.68 -3.86 27.80
C LYS A 234 -2.57 -2.63 27.61
N LEU A 235 -3.48 -2.66 26.64
CA LEU A 235 -4.45 -1.58 26.39
C LEU A 235 -5.43 -1.40 27.57
N ASP A 236 -5.84 -2.49 28.22
CA ASP A 236 -6.71 -2.44 29.41
C ASP A 236 -6.00 -1.79 30.62
N ASN A 237 -4.71 -2.05 30.77
CA ASN A 237 -3.89 -1.57 31.89
C ASN A 237 -3.24 -0.20 31.63
N GLN A 238 -3.59 0.47 30.54
CA GLN A 238 -2.88 1.66 30.05
C GLN A 238 -3.04 2.88 30.97
N GLY A 239 -4.08 2.95 31.81
CA GLY A 239 -4.23 3.97 32.85
C GLY A 239 -3.95 5.40 32.35
N THR A 240 -3.08 6.13 33.04
CA THR A 240 -2.56 7.45 32.63
C THR A 240 -1.17 7.37 31.96
N GLY A 241 -0.71 6.17 31.59
CA GLY A 241 0.58 5.96 30.95
C GLY A 241 0.60 6.34 29.47
N PRO A 242 1.76 6.26 28.80
CA PRO A 242 1.87 6.53 27.37
C PRO A 242 1.04 5.54 26.55
N ALA A 243 0.51 6.03 25.42
CA ALA A 243 -0.25 5.21 24.47
C ALA A 243 0.60 4.10 23.85
N ALA A 244 -0.04 2.97 23.50
CA ALA A 244 0.66 1.77 23.09
C ALA A 244 1.12 1.94 21.64
N LYS A 245 2.34 1.51 21.31
CA LYS A 245 2.93 1.68 19.98
C LYS A 245 3.41 0.34 19.47
N ILE A 246 2.61 -0.25 18.58
CA ILE A 246 2.74 -1.63 18.16
C ILE A 246 3.26 -1.65 16.73
N MET A 247 4.46 -2.19 16.52
CA MET A 247 5.07 -2.33 15.19
C MET A 247 5.12 -3.79 14.76
N ALA A 248 4.46 -4.10 13.64
CA ALA A 248 4.56 -5.41 13.00
C ALA A 248 5.74 -5.43 12.02
N VAL A 249 6.64 -6.38 12.18
CA VAL A 249 7.87 -6.53 11.39
C VAL A 249 7.94 -7.94 10.81
N GLY A 250 8.40 -8.07 9.57
CA GLY A 250 8.57 -9.36 8.91
C GLY A 250 8.69 -9.23 7.39
N PRO A 251 9.15 -10.30 6.70
CA PRO A 251 9.37 -10.27 5.27
C PRO A 251 8.07 -10.06 4.48
N LYS A 252 8.20 -9.85 3.16
CA LYS A 252 7.03 -9.83 2.25
C LYS A 252 6.19 -11.11 2.44
N SER A 253 4.87 -10.95 2.37
CA SER A 253 3.90 -12.04 2.54
C SER A 253 3.91 -12.77 3.90
N SER A 254 4.49 -12.19 4.96
CA SER A 254 4.46 -12.80 6.30
C SER A 254 3.14 -12.62 7.07
N GLY A 255 2.24 -11.76 6.59
CA GLY A 255 0.94 -11.49 7.22
C GLY A 255 0.86 -10.18 8.03
N LYS A 256 1.83 -9.26 7.89
CA LYS A 256 1.86 -7.96 8.59
C LYS A 256 0.55 -7.17 8.47
N SER A 257 0.08 -6.92 7.26
CA SER A 257 -1.15 -6.15 7.02
C SER A 257 -2.37 -6.82 7.68
N THR A 258 -2.46 -8.15 7.61
CA THR A 258 -3.50 -8.92 8.30
C THR A 258 -3.42 -8.73 9.81
N PHE A 259 -2.24 -8.86 10.40
CA PHE A 259 -2.04 -8.66 11.85
C PHE A 259 -2.39 -7.23 12.28
N ASN A 260 -1.96 -6.23 11.51
CA ASN A 260 -2.28 -4.83 11.79
C ASN A 260 -3.80 -4.57 11.73
N ARG A 261 -4.51 -5.16 10.75
CA ARG A 261 -5.98 -5.12 10.72
C ARG A 261 -6.59 -5.77 11.96
N LEU A 262 -6.10 -6.94 12.40
CA LEU A 262 -6.59 -7.61 13.62
C LEU A 262 -6.44 -6.70 14.84
N VAL A 263 -5.29 -6.04 15.01
CA VAL A 263 -5.03 -5.12 16.13
C VAL A 263 -5.93 -3.88 16.04
N CYS A 264 -6.04 -3.25 14.86
CA CYS A 264 -6.90 -2.07 14.67
C CYS A 264 -8.36 -2.38 14.94
N ASN A 265 -8.84 -3.53 14.46
CA ASN A 265 -10.21 -3.99 14.66
C ASN A 265 -10.50 -4.31 16.12
N MET A 266 -9.52 -4.92 16.80
CA MET A 266 -9.59 -5.15 18.24
C MET A 266 -9.68 -3.82 19.01
N ILE A 267 -8.96 -2.77 18.61
CA ILE A 267 -9.01 -1.46 19.29
C ILE A 267 -10.31 -0.70 18.98
N THR A 268 -10.65 -0.57 17.70
CA THR A 268 -11.79 0.24 17.22
C THR A 268 -13.15 -0.32 17.64
N SER A 269 -13.24 -1.63 17.85
CA SER A 269 -14.47 -2.27 18.35
C SER A 269 -14.64 -2.21 19.88
N ARG A 270 -13.69 -1.63 20.63
CA ARG A 270 -13.80 -1.53 22.10
C ARG A 270 -14.94 -0.59 22.50
N PRO A 271 -15.72 -0.94 23.54
CA PRO A 271 -16.70 -0.02 24.12
C PRO A 271 -16.02 1.27 24.60
N GLY A 272 -16.65 2.42 24.35
CA GLY A 272 -16.15 3.73 24.82
C GLY A 272 -15.29 4.52 23.83
N ASN A 273 -15.77 4.68 22.59
CA ASN A 273 -15.14 5.46 21.52
C ASN A 273 -13.74 4.94 21.10
N GLY A 274 -13.68 3.64 20.78
CA GLY A 274 -12.47 2.98 20.30
C GLY A 274 -11.91 3.63 19.04
N ARG A 275 -10.71 4.21 19.16
CA ARG A 275 -9.95 4.76 18.03
C ARG A 275 -8.47 4.44 18.18
N CYS A 276 -7.75 4.39 17.06
CA CYS A 276 -6.30 4.31 17.03
C CYS A 276 -5.74 5.17 15.89
N MET A 277 -4.45 5.47 15.98
CA MET A 277 -3.69 5.95 14.84
C MET A 277 -3.08 4.76 14.10
N TYR A 278 -3.03 4.87 12.78
CA TYR A 278 -2.33 3.94 11.91
C TYR A 278 -1.23 4.68 11.17
N LEU A 279 0.02 4.32 11.45
CA LEU A 279 1.18 4.84 10.73
C LEU A 279 1.61 3.83 9.68
N ASP A 280 1.34 4.18 8.43
CA ASP A 280 1.60 3.34 7.28
C ASP A 280 2.93 3.72 6.63
N LEU A 281 3.95 2.88 6.84
CA LEU A 281 5.32 3.06 6.35
C LEU A 281 5.68 2.01 5.28
N ASP A 282 4.70 1.35 4.65
CA ASP A 282 4.94 0.50 3.49
C ASP A 282 4.53 1.23 2.20
N PRO A 283 5.48 1.84 1.45
CA PRO A 283 5.15 2.53 0.22
C PRO A 283 4.73 1.57 -0.91
N GLY A 284 5.00 0.27 -0.78
CA GLY A 284 4.66 -0.74 -1.78
C GLY A 284 3.21 -1.20 -1.65
N GLN A 285 2.77 -1.55 -0.45
CA GLN A 285 1.42 -2.04 -0.19
C GLN A 285 0.77 -1.29 0.98
N PRO A 286 0.45 0.01 0.80
CA PRO A 286 -0.21 0.79 1.83
C PRO A 286 -1.62 0.24 2.10
N GLU A 287 -2.15 0.51 3.30
CA GLU A 287 -3.49 0.13 3.74
C GLU A 287 -4.53 1.16 3.30
N PHE A 288 -4.22 2.45 3.43
CA PHE A 288 -5.20 3.54 3.24
C PHE A 288 -4.91 4.46 2.04
N GLY A 289 -3.66 4.57 1.64
CA GLY A 289 -3.22 5.49 0.59
C GLY A 289 -3.09 4.83 -0.78
N THR A 290 -2.60 5.56 -1.77
CA THR A 290 -2.11 4.96 -3.02
C THR A 290 -0.66 4.52 -2.87
N PRO A 291 -0.20 3.49 -3.62
CA PRO A 291 1.21 3.11 -3.66
C PRO A 291 2.15 4.30 -3.93
N GLY A 292 3.34 4.27 -3.32
CA GLY A 292 4.31 5.37 -3.34
C GLY A 292 4.09 6.45 -2.29
N GLN A 293 3.14 6.25 -1.37
CA GLN A 293 2.84 7.15 -0.26
C GLN A 293 3.06 6.43 1.07
N ILE A 294 3.41 7.21 2.10
CA ILE A 294 3.35 6.82 3.51
C ILE A 294 2.48 7.83 4.25
N SER A 295 1.77 7.39 5.28
CA SER A 295 0.70 8.21 5.86
C SER A 295 0.40 7.92 7.32
N LEU A 296 -0.18 8.91 7.99
CA LEU A 296 -0.81 8.79 9.29
C LEU A 296 -2.32 8.93 9.15
N VAL A 297 -3.06 7.93 9.61
CA VAL A 297 -4.53 7.88 9.52
C VAL A 297 -5.14 7.66 10.91
N GLU A 298 -6.15 8.45 11.25
CA GLU A 298 -7.01 8.19 12.41
C GLU A 298 -8.10 7.19 12.03
N VAL A 299 -8.14 6.06 12.72
CA VAL A 299 -9.05 4.94 12.45
C VAL A 299 -10.10 4.87 13.56
N LYS A 300 -11.37 4.99 13.19
CA LYS A 300 -12.54 4.93 14.09
C LYS A 300 -13.51 3.80 13.75
N ALA A 301 -13.31 3.10 12.64
CA ALA A 301 -14.13 1.98 12.21
C ALA A 301 -13.27 0.74 11.94
N SER A 302 -13.84 -0.46 12.04
CA SER A 302 -13.12 -1.70 11.76
C SER A 302 -12.81 -1.86 10.26
N LEU A 303 -11.60 -2.27 9.95
CA LEU A 303 -11.06 -2.65 8.64
C LEU A 303 -11.52 -4.06 8.26
N LEU A 304 -12.75 -4.16 7.74
CA LEU A 304 -13.41 -5.43 7.37
C LEU A 304 -13.35 -5.68 5.86
N GLY A 305 -12.21 -5.44 5.22
CA GLY A 305 -12.03 -5.57 3.78
C GLY A 305 -10.58 -5.44 3.31
N PRO A 306 -10.32 -5.64 2.01
CA PRO A 306 -9.03 -5.30 1.38
C PRO A 306 -8.74 -3.79 1.40
N SER A 307 -7.47 -3.37 1.29
CA SER A 307 -7.04 -1.96 1.31
C SER A 307 -7.81 -1.06 0.32
N TYR A 308 -8.05 -1.57 -0.90
CA TYR A 308 -8.79 -0.85 -1.94
C TYR A 308 -10.27 -0.57 -1.61
N THR A 309 -10.78 -0.99 -0.44
CA THR A 309 -12.17 -0.78 -0.01
C THR A 309 -12.37 0.39 0.96
N HIS A 310 -11.27 0.93 1.50
CA HIS A 310 -11.32 1.99 2.52
C HIS A 310 -10.18 3.02 2.38
N PRO A 311 -9.97 3.59 1.19
CA PRO A 311 -9.05 4.71 1.04
C PRO A 311 -9.37 5.85 2.02
N ALA A 312 -8.34 6.39 2.68
CA ALA A 312 -8.49 7.48 3.64
C ALA A 312 -8.60 8.84 2.92
N THR A 313 -9.35 9.77 3.52
CA THR A 313 -9.46 11.16 3.08
C THR A 313 -9.43 12.10 4.27
N SER A 314 -9.08 13.37 4.07
CA SER A 314 -9.06 14.39 5.12
C SER A 314 -10.43 14.61 5.80
N THR A 315 -11.52 14.30 5.08
CA THR A 315 -12.91 14.52 5.52
C THR A 315 -13.63 13.24 5.97
N SER A 316 -12.95 12.09 5.99
CA SER A 316 -13.57 10.81 6.35
C SER A 316 -13.77 10.71 7.86
N ASP A 317 -14.98 10.36 8.30
CA ASP A 317 -15.28 10.13 9.73
C ASP A 317 -14.68 8.82 10.25
N SER A 318 -14.57 7.80 9.38
CA SER A 318 -14.10 6.46 9.73
C SER A 318 -12.58 6.31 9.63
N TYR A 319 -11.98 6.92 8.61
CA TYR A 319 -10.56 6.77 8.23
C TYR A 319 -10.00 8.13 7.81
N ARG A 320 -9.76 9.00 8.80
CA ARG A 320 -9.36 10.38 8.54
C ARG A 320 -7.87 10.44 8.26
N LEU A 321 -7.49 10.85 7.06
CA LEU A 321 -6.09 11.14 6.73
C LEU A 321 -5.64 12.37 7.53
N ILE A 322 -4.61 12.21 8.35
CA ILE A 322 -4.04 13.28 9.17
C ILE A 322 -2.92 13.99 8.40
N ARG A 323 -1.99 13.21 7.85
CA ARG A 323 -0.86 13.70 7.06
C ARG A 323 -0.31 12.57 6.20
N SER A 324 0.30 12.92 5.07
CA SER A 324 0.99 11.96 4.19
C SER A 324 2.22 12.57 3.56
N HIS A 325 3.19 11.71 3.23
CA HIS A 325 4.35 12.04 2.42
C HIS A 325 4.46 11.10 1.24
N THR A 326 5.06 11.60 0.16
CA THR A 326 5.38 10.77 -0.99
C THR A 326 6.83 10.28 -0.91
N ILE A 327 6.99 8.98 -1.14
CA ILE A 327 8.28 8.36 -1.50
C ILE A 327 8.44 8.33 -3.03
N ALA A 328 7.33 8.54 -3.75
CA ALA A 328 7.23 8.51 -5.20
C ALA A 328 7.76 7.22 -5.85
N ALA A 329 7.84 6.13 -5.09
CA ALA A 329 8.26 4.81 -5.54
C ALA A 329 7.67 3.75 -4.60
N THR A 330 7.55 2.51 -5.07
CA THR A 330 7.06 1.37 -4.25
C THR A 330 8.12 0.83 -3.27
N SER A 331 9.27 1.49 -3.17
CA SER A 331 10.38 1.19 -2.25
C SER A 331 11.14 2.48 -1.93
N PHE A 332 11.71 2.57 -0.74
CA PHE A 332 12.58 3.67 -0.32
C PHE A 332 14.07 3.44 -0.64
N ARG A 333 14.40 2.43 -1.45
CA ARG A 333 15.80 2.05 -1.77
C ARG A 333 16.67 3.23 -2.24
N GLU A 334 16.07 4.18 -2.95
CA GLU A 334 16.79 5.30 -3.55
C GLU A 334 17.09 6.44 -2.58
N ASP A 335 16.30 6.56 -1.51
CA ASP A 335 16.44 7.60 -0.50
C ASP A 335 15.85 7.15 0.85
N SER A 336 16.64 6.41 1.61
CA SER A 336 16.26 5.94 2.95
C SER A 336 16.23 7.07 3.97
N ALA A 337 17.04 8.11 3.78
CA ALA A 337 17.09 9.26 4.67
C ALA A 337 15.78 10.06 4.60
N HIS A 338 15.31 10.39 3.39
CA HIS A 338 14.00 11.01 3.18
C HIS A 338 12.86 10.17 3.76
N TYR A 339 12.89 8.85 3.56
CA TYR A 339 11.89 7.94 4.13
C TYR A 339 11.85 8.00 5.67
N LEU A 340 13.00 8.01 6.35
CA LEU A 340 13.07 8.11 7.80
C LEU A 340 12.65 9.51 8.30
N ALA A 341 13.03 10.58 7.60
CA ALA A 341 12.60 11.94 7.92
C ALA A 341 11.08 12.11 7.78
N CYS A 342 10.49 11.56 6.73
CA CYS A 342 9.03 11.53 6.56
C CYS A 342 8.35 10.74 7.68
N ALA A 343 8.92 9.61 8.11
CA ALA A 343 8.35 8.82 9.20
C ALA A 343 8.41 9.55 10.55
N ALA A 344 9.49 10.30 10.81
CA ALA A 344 9.63 11.14 11.99
C ALA A 344 8.60 12.27 12.00
N ASP A 345 8.45 13.00 10.88
CA ASP A 345 7.43 14.05 10.76
C ASP A 345 6.02 13.48 10.97
N LEU A 346 5.65 12.37 10.31
CA LEU A 346 4.32 11.75 10.51
C LEU A 346 4.08 11.36 11.97
N PHE A 347 5.11 10.93 12.69
CA PHE A 347 4.99 10.54 14.08
C PHE A 347 4.66 11.71 15.01
N ASP A 348 5.14 12.92 14.71
CA ASP A 348 4.84 14.13 15.49
C ASP A 348 3.32 14.45 15.50
N TYR A 349 2.58 14.00 14.48
CA TYR A 349 1.13 14.16 14.37
C TYR A 349 0.31 13.01 14.99
N ALA A 350 0.95 11.92 15.44
CA ALA A 350 0.24 10.73 15.96
C ALA A 350 -0.51 10.98 17.29
N GLY A 351 -0.09 12.00 18.05
CA GLY A 351 -0.73 12.37 19.31
C GLY A 351 -0.74 11.23 20.35
N GLY A 352 -1.78 11.19 21.19
CA GLY A 352 -1.85 10.30 22.37
C GLY A 352 -2.77 9.08 22.26
N ALA A 353 -3.18 8.67 21.05
CA ALA A 353 -3.98 7.45 20.86
C ALA A 353 -3.07 6.23 20.62
N PRO A 354 -3.54 4.98 20.85
CA PRO A 354 -2.78 3.79 20.47
C PRO A 354 -2.36 3.86 18.99
N LEU A 355 -1.11 3.50 18.70
CA LEU A 355 -0.49 3.57 17.39
C LEU A 355 -0.19 2.17 16.86
N VAL A 356 -0.72 1.85 15.69
CA VAL A 356 -0.38 0.64 14.93
C VAL A 356 0.52 1.05 13.77
N VAL A 357 1.71 0.46 13.70
CA VAL A 357 2.73 0.78 12.69
C VAL A 357 2.82 -0.37 11.68
N ASN A 358 2.51 -0.06 10.42
CA ASN A 358 2.75 -0.94 9.29
C ASN A 358 4.14 -0.67 8.72
N SER A 359 5.05 -1.64 8.81
CA SER A 359 6.40 -1.53 8.28
C SER A 359 6.53 -2.14 6.89
N CYS A 360 7.58 -1.73 6.16
CA CYS A 360 7.96 -2.39 4.93
C CYS A 360 8.31 -3.88 5.11
N GLY A 361 8.34 -4.63 4.01
CA GLY A 361 8.69 -6.06 3.98
C GLY A 361 10.18 -6.40 3.85
N TRP A 362 11.09 -5.43 3.99
CA TRP A 362 12.54 -5.64 3.80
C TRP A 362 13.20 -5.84 5.17
N THR A 363 13.63 -7.06 5.48
CA THR A 363 14.11 -7.44 6.83
C THR A 363 15.62 -7.65 6.93
N SER A 364 16.37 -7.27 5.92
CA SER A 364 17.84 -7.41 5.84
C SER A 364 18.46 -6.22 5.12
N GLY A 365 19.79 -6.08 5.24
CA GLY A 365 20.54 -4.93 4.71
C GLY A 365 19.91 -3.59 5.11
N LEU A 366 19.83 -2.68 4.13
CA LEU A 366 19.19 -1.36 4.27
C LEU A 366 17.80 -1.41 4.93
N GLY A 367 16.98 -2.40 4.57
CA GLY A 367 15.64 -2.54 5.16
C GLY A 367 15.67 -2.91 6.63
N GLY A 368 16.57 -3.82 7.03
CA GLY A 368 16.78 -4.18 8.43
C GLY A 368 17.24 -2.98 9.26
N THR A 369 18.21 -2.21 8.76
CA THR A 369 18.72 -1.02 9.45
C THR A 369 17.64 0.07 9.56
N ALA A 370 16.87 0.30 8.50
CA ALA A 370 15.73 1.22 8.53
C ALA A 370 14.65 0.79 9.54
N LEU A 371 14.33 -0.50 9.66
CA LEU A 371 13.38 -1.00 10.66
C LEU A 371 13.88 -0.79 12.09
N ALA A 372 15.18 -1.00 12.35
CA ALA A 372 15.78 -0.72 13.65
C ALA A 372 15.76 0.77 13.97
N ALA A 373 16.05 1.64 12.99
CA ALA A 373 15.96 3.09 13.12
C ALA A 373 14.53 3.55 13.44
N LEU A 374 13.53 3.06 12.68
CA LEU A 374 12.11 3.35 12.94
C LEU A 374 11.67 2.92 14.34
N SER A 375 12.14 1.77 14.83
CA SER A 375 11.83 1.34 16.20
C SER A 375 12.30 2.37 17.23
N LYS A 376 13.42 3.04 17.01
CA LYS A 376 13.95 4.10 17.88
C LYS A 376 13.18 5.41 17.69
N ILE A 377 13.07 5.90 16.44
CA ILE A 377 12.43 7.17 16.08
C ILE A 377 11.00 7.24 16.61
N LEU A 378 10.24 6.16 16.46
CA LEU A 378 8.83 6.12 16.86
C LEU A 378 8.64 5.81 18.36
N TYR A 379 9.73 5.51 19.08
CA TYR A 379 9.71 4.97 20.44
C TYR A 379 8.73 3.80 20.57
N VAL A 380 8.84 2.83 19.65
CA VAL A 380 8.01 1.63 19.65
C VAL A 380 8.15 0.93 21.00
N ASP A 381 7.05 0.41 21.53
CA ASP A 381 7.02 -0.23 22.84
C ASP A 381 6.54 -1.70 22.80
N THR A 382 6.19 -2.20 21.62
CA THR A 382 5.81 -3.59 21.36
C THR A 382 6.13 -3.93 19.91
N VAL A 383 7.05 -4.87 19.71
CA VAL A 383 7.43 -5.35 18.37
C VAL A 383 6.87 -6.75 18.17
N VAL A 384 6.19 -6.97 17.05
CA VAL A 384 5.67 -8.28 16.65
C VAL A 384 6.40 -8.73 15.40
N LEU A 385 7.24 -9.76 15.53
CA LEU A 385 7.91 -10.42 14.42
C LEU A 385 6.99 -11.49 13.82
N LEU A 386 6.67 -11.33 12.54
CA LEU A 386 5.93 -12.30 11.75
C LEU A 386 6.86 -13.06 10.82
N GLY A 387 7.05 -14.34 11.09
CA GLY A 387 8.04 -15.19 10.45
C GLY A 387 9.43 -15.05 11.04
N GLU A 388 10.32 -15.91 10.57
CA GLU A 388 11.73 -15.81 10.91
C GLU A 388 12.36 -14.69 10.06
N PRO A 389 12.95 -13.65 10.68
CA PRO A 389 13.72 -12.69 9.91
C PRO A 389 14.94 -13.39 9.31
N GLU A 390 15.29 -13.02 8.09
CA GLU A 390 16.46 -13.58 7.39
C GLU A 390 17.78 -13.25 8.12
N SER A 391 17.79 -12.15 8.87
CA SER A 391 18.90 -11.74 9.74
C SER A 391 18.54 -11.95 11.21
N THR A 392 19.37 -12.72 11.92
CA THR A 392 19.31 -12.86 13.39
C THR A 392 19.56 -11.54 14.12
N ASP A 393 20.29 -10.61 13.49
CA ASP A 393 20.75 -9.38 14.11
C ASP A 393 19.61 -8.35 14.24
N LEU A 394 18.67 -8.35 13.30
CA LEU A 394 17.49 -7.49 13.37
C LEU A 394 16.60 -7.85 14.58
N ALA A 395 16.31 -9.14 14.77
CA ALA A 395 15.51 -9.59 15.92
C ALA A 395 16.18 -9.25 17.25
N GLN A 396 17.51 -9.42 17.34
CA GLN A 396 18.26 -9.05 18.54
C GLN A 396 18.22 -7.55 18.80
N THR A 397 18.36 -6.72 17.77
CA THR A 397 18.36 -5.26 17.89
C THR A 397 16.99 -4.74 18.34
N LEU A 398 15.91 -5.23 17.73
CA LEU A 398 14.55 -4.88 18.13
C LEU A 398 14.21 -5.36 19.55
N GLY A 399 14.66 -6.57 19.90
CA GLY A 399 14.44 -7.16 21.23
C GLY A 399 15.20 -6.48 22.37
N LYS A 400 16.27 -5.73 22.09
CA LYS A 400 16.96 -4.90 23.10
C LYS A 400 16.13 -3.69 23.52
N SER A 401 15.37 -3.12 22.58
CA SER A 401 14.66 -1.85 22.76
C SER A 401 13.22 -2.02 23.22
N SER A 402 12.62 -3.18 22.96
CA SER A 402 11.20 -3.42 23.24
C SER A 402 10.86 -4.88 23.46
N PRO A 403 9.77 -5.19 24.21
CA PRO A 403 9.17 -6.51 24.24
C PRO A 403 8.93 -7.04 22.82
N LEU A 404 9.52 -8.20 22.55
CA LEU A 404 9.48 -8.87 21.25
C LEU A 404 8.54 -10.08 21.30
N HIS A 405 7.59 -10.14 20.39
CA HIS A 405 6.70 -11.28 20.21
C HIS A 405 6.93 -11.91 18.84
N SER A 406 7.08 -13.24 18.79
CA SER A 406 7.27 -13.97 17.53
C SER A 406 6.02 -14.76 17.18
N ILE A 407 5.60 -14.65 15.92
CA ILE A 407 4.53 -15.42 15.29
C ILE A 407 5.17 -16.19 14.13
N PRO A 408 5.04 -17.53 14.07
CA PRO A 408 5.62 -18.33 12.98
C PRO A 408 5.15 -17.89 11.59
N LYS A 409 6.01 -18.07 10.58
CA LYS A 409 5.68 -17.73 9.19
C LYS A 409 4.52 -18.61 8.71
N ARG A 410 3.49 -17.98 8.14
CA ARG A 410 2.45 -18.72 7.41
C ARG A 410 2.95 -19.05 6.02
N LEU A 411 2.66 -20.26 5.55
CA LEU A 411 2.85 -20.60 4.14
C LEU A 411 2.03 -19.64 3.29
N SER A 412 2.69 -19.02 2.31
CA SER A 412 2.01 -18.13 1.38
C SER A 412 0.99 -18.94 0.60
N ARG A 413 -0.27 -18.49 0.60
CA ARG A 413 -1.32 -19.11 -0.19
C ARG A 413 -1.29 -18.50 -1.60
N PRO A 414 -1.71 -19.23 -2.64
CA PRO A 414 -1.88 -18.66 -3.98
C PRO A 414 -2.82 -17.46 -3.89
N SER A 415 -2.35 -16.28 -4.30
CA SER A 415 -3.19 -15.10 -4.40
C SER A 415 -3.85 -15.06 -5.78
N ALA A 416 -5.13 -14.70 -5.83
CA ALA A 416 -5.82 -14.48 -7.10
C ALA A 416 -5.29 -13.24 -7.85
N ARG A 417 -4.51 -12.39 -7.17
CA ARG A 417 -3.92 -11.16 -7.70
C ARG A 417 -2.46 -11.02 -7.32
N SER A 418 -1.63 -10.59 -8.26
CA SER A 418 -0.25 -10.22 -7.99
C SER A 418 -0.19 -8.93 -7.14
N PRO A 419 0.94 -8.65 -6.47
CA PRO A 419 1.15 -7.36 -5.81
C PRO A 419 0.91 -6.15 -6.71
N ALA A 420 1.32 -6.19 -7.97
CA ALA A 420 1.14 -5.09 -8.92
C ALA A 420 -0.34 -4.91 -9.32
N GLU A 421 -1.08 -6.01 -9.46
CA GLU A 421 -2.53 -5.95 -9.71
C GLU A 421 -3.28 -5.37 -8.51
N LEU A 422 -2.92 -5.74 -7.28
CA LEU A 422 -3.52 -5.16 -6.06
C LEU A 422 -3.25 -3.66 -5.95
N ARG A 423 -2.04 -3.22 -6.27
CA ARG A 423 -1.68 -1.80 -6.35
C ARG A 423 -2.50 -1.06 -7.41
N SER A 424 -2.68 -1.65 -8.59
CA SER A 424 -3.56 -1.11 -9.63
C SER A 424 -5.02 -1.01 -9.17
N MET A 425 -5.55 -2.05 -8.51
CA MET A 425 -6.89 -2.02 -7.92
C MET A 425 -7.04 -0.90 -6.89
N GLN A 426 -6.01 -0.69 -6.05
CA GLN A 426 -6.02 0.34 -5.01
C GLN A 426 -5.99 1.76 -5.59
N THR A 427 -5.09 2.04 -6.53
CA THR A 427 -5.04 3.36 -7.21
C THR A 427 -6.33 3.65 -7.98
N MET A 428 -6.87 2.65 -8.68
CA MET A 428 -8.14 2.78 -9.38
C MET A 428 -9.30 3.04 -8.42
N ALA A 429 -9.40 2.27 -7.32
CA ALA A 429 -10.45 2.45 -6.33
C ALA A 429 -10.35 3.83 -5.63
N PHE A 430 -9.14 4.33 -5.38
CA PHE A 430 -8.92 5.67 -4.85
C PHE A 430 -9.44 6.73 -5.83
N LEU A 431 -8.98 6.72 -7.09
CA LEU A 431 -9.38 7.74 -8.07
C LEU A 431 -10.87 7.67 -8.45
N HIS A 432 -11.52 6.52 -8.34
CA HIS A 432 -12.97 6.37 -8.60
C HIS A 432 -13.86 6.63 -7.37
N GLN A 433 -13.31 6.89 -6.19
CA GLN A 433 -14.10 7.20 -5.01
C GLN A 433 -14.92 8.48 -5.25
N LYS A 434 -16.18 8.50 -4.79
CA LYS A 434 -17.02 9.68 -4.90
C LYS A 434 -16.77 10.62 -3.72
N PRO A 435 -16.42 11.90 -3.94
CA PRO A 435 -16.29 12.87 -2.87
C PRO A 435 -17.65 13.09 -2.20
N ARG A 436 -17.75 12.95 -0.87
CA ARG A 436 -18.99 13.19 -0.13
C ARG A 436 -18.77 13.76 1.27
N PRO A 437 -19.63 14.71 1.69
CA PRO A 437 -19.80 15.07 3.08
C PRO A 437 -20.67 14.03 3.80
N SER A 438 -20.23 13.54 4.96
CA SER A 438 -21.05 12.93 6.04
C SER A 438 -21.78 11.58 5.81
N SER A 439 -21.33 10.69 4.92
CA SER A 439 -21.92 9.33 4.80
C SER A 439 -20.96 8.26 5.33
N VAL A 440 -21.47 7.36 6.18
CA VAL A 440 -20.74 6.25 6.82
C VAL A 440 -20.11 5.27 5.81
N THR A 441 -20.50 5.28 4.52
CA THR A 441 -20.04 4.25 3.56
C THR A 441 -19.58 4.81 2.21
N ALA A 442 -18.34 4.47 1.83
CA ALA A 442 -17.72 4.84 0.56
C ALA A 442 -18.50 4.31 -0.65
N GLN A 443 -18.48 5.08 -1.75
CA GLN A 443 -19.07 4.71 -3.02
C GLN A 443 -18.10 5.02 -4.16
N TRP A 444 -18.19 4.21 -5.22
CA TRP A 444 -17.33 4.35 -6.39
C TRP A 444 -18.14 4.76 -7.63
N SER A 445 -17.54 5.61 -8.45
CA SER A 445 -18.02 5.92 -9.80
C SER A 445 -17.85 4.70 -10.69
N THR A 446 -18.75 4.56 -11.66
CA THR A 446 -18.67 3.51 -12.70
C THR A 446 -18.46 4.12 -14.07
N LYS A 447 -18.18 5.42 -14.13
CA LYS A 447 -17.88 6.12 -15.36
C LYS A 447 -16.38 6.01 -15.61
N PRO A 448 -15.92 5.79 -16.86
CA PRO A 448 -14.52 5.89 -17.21
C PRO A 448 -13.88 7.21 -16.73
N ILE A 449 -12.63 7.14 -16.33
CA ILE A 449 -11.83 8.26 -15.83
C ILE A 449 -11.67 9.37 -16.87
N SER A 450 -11.73 9.04 -18.17
CA SER A 450 -11.71 10.00 -19.27
C SER A 450 -12.91 10.97 -19.27
N ILE A 451 -14.03 10.60 -18.63
CA ILE A 451 -15.23 11.44 -18.51
C ILE A 451 -15.14 12.33 -17.27
N PHE A 452 -14.20 12.10 -16.35
CA PHE A 452 -14.06 12.93 -15.16
C PHE A 452 -13.63 14.33 -15.57
N ARG A 453 -14.20 15.33 -14.90
CA ARG A 453 -13.81 16.72 -15.08
C ARG A 453 -12.41 16.89 -14.46
N PRO A 454 -11.39 17.25 -15.26
CA PRO A 454 -10.07 17.47 -14.71
C PRO A 454 -10.00 18.84 -14.03
N TRP A 455 -9.10 18.96 -13.05
CA TRP A 455 -8.57 20.23 -12.59
C TRP A 455 -7.67 20.80 -13.68
N VAL A 456 -7.93 22.04 -14.08
CA VAL A 456 -7.11 22.76 -15.06
C VAL A 456 -6.25 23.76 -14.29
N VAL A 457 -4.96 23.48 -14.21
CA VAL A 457 -4.02 24.27 -13.40
C VAL A 457 -2.95 24.90 -14.29
N SER A 458 -2.66 26.18 -14.08
CA SER A 458 -1.63 26.87 -14.84
C SER A 458 -0.24 26.58 -14.29
N TYR A 459 0.75 26.37 -15.17
CA TYR A 459 2.15 26.16 -14.79
C TYR A 459 3.09 27.31 -15.22
N ALA A 460 2.55 28.36 -15.83
CA ALA A 460 3.32 29.52 -16.29
C ALA A 460 2.53 30.83 -16.15
N GLY A 461 3.24 31.95 -16.12
CA GLY A 461 2.64 33.27 -15.96
C GLY A 461 2.49 33.70 -14.49
N LYS A 462 1.93 34.89 -14.27
CA LYS A 462 1.89 35.56 -12.96
C LYS A 462 0.97 34.89 -11.92
N SER A 463 0.07 34.03 -12.38
CA SER A 463 -0.91 33.31 -11.57
C SER A 463 -0.75 31.80 -11.73
N SER A 464 0.49 31.31 -11.89
CA SER A 464 0.78 29.89 -12.00
C SER A 464 0.43 29.18 -10.69
N SER A 465 -0.50 28.24 -10.74
CA SER A 465 -0.89 27.42 -9.59
C SER A 465 0.19 26.38 -9.26
N ILE A 466 0.89 25.87 -10.28
CA ILE A 466 2.00 24.93 -10.10
C ILE A 466 3.31 25.72 -10.05
N THR A 467 4.03 25.60 -8.94
CA THR A 467 5.31 26.26 -8.70
C THR A 467 6.43 25.56 -9.48
N ALA A 468 6.56 24.24 -9.33
CA ALA A 468 7.60 23.46 -9.98
C ALA A 468 7.21 21.99 -10.14
N ILE A 469 7.95 21.28 -10.97
CA ILE A 469 7.90 19.82 -11.12
C ILE A 469 9.26 19.25 -10.71
N THR A 470 9.28 18.26 -9.82
CA THR A 470 10.52 17.59 -9.40
C THR A 470 10.43 16.09 -9.62
N SER A 471 11.56 15.43 -9.82
CA SER A 471 11.66 13.99 -10.01
C SER A 471 12.42 13.35 -8.86
N TYR A 472 11.74 12.57 -8.02
CA TYR A 472 12.42 11.74 -7.02
C TYR A 472 13.10 10.57 -7.72
N GLY A 473 14.34 10.28 -7.31
CA GLY A 473 15.21 9.33 -7.99
C GLY A 473 15.80 9.93 -9.28
N GLN A 474 15.85 9.12 -10.33
CA GLN A 474 16.43 9.53 -11.62
C GLN A 474 15.49 10.46 -12.40
N ALA A 475 15.92 11.68 -12.71
CA ALA A 475 15.13 12.61 -13.51
C ALA A 475 15.28 12.30 -15.01
N PRO A 476 14.22 12.54 -15.82
CA PRO A 476 14.36 12.51 -17.27
C PRO A 476 15.13 13.75 -17.75
N HIS A 477 15.73 13.66 -18.94
CA HIS A 477 16.22 14.86 -19.61
C HIS A 477 15.08 15.89 -19.77
N PRO A 478 15.33 17.20 -19.59
CA PRO A 478 14.28 18.23 -19.65
C PRO A 478 13.41 18.16 -20.92
N ASP A 479 14.00 17.87 -22.07
CA ASP A 479 13.28 17.72 -23.35
C ASP A 479 12.25 16.57 -23.36
N MET A 480 12.46 15.57 -22.51
CA MET A 480 11.57 14.40 -22.41
C MET A 480 10.56 14.55 -21.27
N LEU A 481 10.66 15.60 -20.45
CA LEU A 481 9.84 15.77 -19.26
C LEU A 481 8.34 15.79 -19.60
N SER A 482 7.96 16.54 -20.64
CA SER A 482 6.57 16.62 -21.10
C SER A 482 6.01 15.25 -21.48
N GLU A 483 6.78 14.48 -22.26
CA GLU A 483 6.36 13.15 -22.73
C GLU A 483 6.21 12.15 -21.58
N VAL A 484 7.14 12.17 -20.62
CA VAL A 484 7.12 11.27 -19.46
C VAL A 484 6.00 11.64 -18.48
N LEU A 485 5.65 12.92 -18.35
CA LEU A 485 4.59 13.37 -17.48
C LEU A 485 3.19 13.02 -18.02
N ASN A 486 3.00 13.10 -19.34
CA ASN A 486 1.69 12.89 -19.94
C ASN A 486 1.20 11.44 -19.74
N GLY A 487 0.05 11.28 -19.07
CA GLY A 487 -0.49 9.98 -18.67
C GLY A 487 0.07 9.42 -17.35
N SER A 488 1.08 10.05 -16.75
CA SER A 488 1.69 9.53 -15.53
C SER A 488 0.87 9.82 -14.25
N ILE A 489 1.14 9.04 -13.21
CA ILE A 489 0.76 9.38 -11.84
C ILE A 489 1.83 10.28 -11.24
N VAL A 490 1.42 11.36 -10.60
CA VAL A 490 2.26 12.26 -9.82
C VAL A 490 1.69 12.44 -8.42
N ALA A 491 2.56 12.76 -7.46
CA ALA A 491 2.12 13.24 -6.14
C ALA A 491 2.02 14.77 -6.15
N ILE A 492 1.05 15.30 -5.41
CA ILE A 492 0.87 16.73 -5.20
C ILE A 492 1.40 17.06 -3.82
N VAL A 493 2.51 17.80 -3.76
CA VAL A 493 3.14 18.23 -2.52
C VAL A 493 2.94 19.74 -2.35
N VAL A 494 2.59 20.16 -1.15
CA VAL A 494 2.32 21.56 -0.83
C VAL A 494 3.17 22.03 0.34
N SER A 495 3.47 23.33 0.36
CA SER A 495 4.20 23.95 1.46
C SER A 495 3.32 24.08 2.71
N ASP A 496 3.93 23.85 3.88
CA ASP A 496 3.27 24.11 5.16
C ASP A 496 3.23 25.62 5.48
N SER A 497 4.14 26.41 4.89
CA SER A 497 4.22 27.85 5.08
C SER A 497 4.17 28.63 3.76
N ALA A 498 3.84 29.90 3.85
CA ALA A 498 3.88 30.84 2.72
C ALA A 498 5.32 31.17 2.27
N HIS A 499 6.34 30.84 3.07
CA HIS A 499 7.75 31.04 2.69
C HIS A 499 8.20 30.07 1.58
N GLY A 500 7.37 29.07 1.26
CA GLY A 500 7.65 28.09 0.21
C GLY A 500 8.60 26.98 0.66
N ILE A 501 8.64 25.90 -0.12
CA ILE A 501 9.59 24.79 0.04
C ILE A 501 10.76 24.92 -0.94
N VAL A 502 10.52 25.65 -2.04
CA VAL A 502 11.42 25.73 -3.18
C VAL A 502 11.83 27.18 -3.40
N ASP A 503 13.14 27.40 -3.54
CA ASP A 503 13.70 28.68 -3.90
C ASP A 503 13.33 29.01 -5.36
N PRO A 504 12.63 30.14 -5.64
CA PRO A 504 12.29 30.55 -6.99
C PRO A 504 13.48 30.66 -7.95
N GLU A 505 14.69 30.95 -7.46
CA GLU A 505 15.89 31.05 -8.30
C GLU A 505 16.39 29.67 -8.80
N SER A 506 16.01 28.59 -8.12
CA SER A 506 16.36 27.21 -8.49
C SER A 506 15.49 26.64 -9.62
N ILE A 507 14.37 27.29 -9.96
CA ILE A 507 13.38 26.77 -10.90
C ILE A 507 13.81 27.08 -12.33
N LEU A 508 14.08 26.02 -13.10
CA LEU A 508 14.35 26.13 -14.53
C LEU A 508 13.08 25.85 -15.34
N ARG A 509 13.11 26.21 -16.63
CA ARG A 509 12.01 25.94 -17.55
C ARG A 509 12.51 25.16 -18.76
N THR A 510 11.70 24.20 -19.23
CA THR A 510 12.02 23.47 -20.47
C THR A 510 11.98 24.40 -21.67
N GLU A 511 12.86 24.18 -22.65
CA GLU A 511 13.03 25.09 -23.78
C GLU A 511 11.78 25.18 -24.67
N ASN A 512 11.11 24.04 -24.91
CA ASN A 512 10.00 23.95 -25.85
C ASN A 512 8.63 24.15 -25.19
N GLU A 513 8.38 23.49 -24.06
CA GLU A 513 7.06 23.45 -23.41
C GLU A 513 6.88 24.50 -22.31
N ASP A 514 7.97 25.16 -21.89
CA ASP A 514 8.01 26.14 -20.80
C ASP A 514 7.59 25.55 -19.44
N LEU A 515 7.79 24.25 -19.23
CA LEU A 515 7.43 23.54 -18.00
C LEU A 515 8.42 23.91 -16.87
N PRO A 516 7.95 24.36 -15.69
CA PRO A 516 8.82 24.65 -14.57
C PRO A 516 9.30 23.35 -13.93
N TYR A 517 10.60 23.18 -13.79
CA TYR A 517 11.18 21.99 -13.17
C TYR A 517 12.36 22.33 -12.27
N LEU A 518 12.60 21.45 -11.29
CA LEU A 518 13.81 21.49 -10.48
C LEU A 518 14.89 20.61 -11.12
N PRO A 519 16.07 21.17 -11.42
CA PRO A 519 17.16 20.41 -12.00
C PRO A 519 17.73 19.40 -11.00
N GLU A 520 18.38 18.36 -11.52
CA GLU A 520 19.11 17.40 -10.72
C GLU A 520 20.23 18.08 -9.93
N CYS A 521 20.49 17.59 -8.72
CA CYS A 521 21.67 17.99 -7.96
C CYS A 521 22.90 17.18 -8.43
N THR A 522 24.04 17.39 -7.76
CA THR A 522 25.29 16.66 -8.00
C THR A 522 25.05 15.15 -8.09
N ALA A 523 25.52 14.51 -9.18
CA ALA A 523 25.37 13.08 -9.50
C ALA A 523 24.05 12.60 -10.13
N GLY A 524 23.19 13.50 -10.63
CA GLY A 524 22.03 13.12 -11.46
C GLY A 524 20.83 12.57 -10.67
N ILE A 525 20.75 12.96 -9.39
CA ILE A 525 19.64 12.62 -8.48
C ILE A 525 19.08 13.94 -7.96
N SER A 526 17.76 14.11 -8.01
CA SER A 526 17.13 15.31 -7.43
C SER A 526 16.94 15.12 -5.93
N GLN A 527 17.20 16.16 -5.15
CA GLN A 527 16.94 16.16 -3.72
C GLN A 527 15.43 16.09 -3.45
N ALA A 528 15.03 15.23 -2.50
CA ALA A 528 13.65 15.20 -2.04
C ALA A 528 13.27 16.49 -1.29
N LEU A 529 12.00 16.87 -1.35
CA LEU A 529 11.46 18.01 -0.61
C LEU A 529 11.46 17.71 0.90
N ASP A 530 11.82 18.71 1.70
CA ASP A 530 11.90 18.59 3.15
C ASP A 530 10.52 18.25 3.77
N PRO A 531 10.36 17.09 4.43
CA PRO A 531 9.10 16.67 5.03
C PRO A 531 8.67 17.53 6.23
N GLN A 532 9.57 18.32 6.85
CA GLN A 532 9.21 19.24 7.94
C GLN A 532 8.57 20.54 7.43
N GLN A 533 8.70 20.84 6.14
CA GLN A 533 8.19 22.07 5.52
C GLN A 533 7.12 21.80 4.45
N SER A 534 6.85 20.54 4.17
CA SER A 534 5.97 20.12 3.08
C SER A 534 5.16 18.90 3.47
N HIS A 535 4.02 18.68 2.80
CA HIS A 535 3.32 17.41 2.86
C HIS A 535 2.61 17.08 1.54
N CYS A 536 2.34 15.80 1.34
CA CYS A 536 1.55 15.31 0.21
C CYS A 536 0.06 15.40 0.53
N ILE A 537 -0.72 16.04 -0.34
CA ILE A 537 -2.19 16.14 -0.22
C ILE A 537 -2.92 15.12 -1.10
N GLY A 538 -2.20 14.37 -1.93
CA GLY A 538 -2.77 13.30 -2.72
C GLY A 538 -1.97 12.96 -3.97
N THR A 539 -2.48 12.01 -4.74
CA THR A 539 -1.94 11.63 -6.04
C THR A 539 -2.90 12.03 -7.16
N ALA A 540 -2.33 12.31 -8.33
CA ALA A 540 -3.07 12.75 -9.49
C ALA A 540 -2.61 12.02 -10.75
N LEU A 541 -3.55 11.74 -11.63
CA LEU A 541 -3.29 11.35 -13.01
C LEU A 541 -3.18 12.62 -13.87
N ILE A 542 -2.05 12.80 -14.56
CA ILE A 542 -1.92 13.83 -15.59
C ILE A 542 -2.63 13.33 -16.84
N ARG A 543 -3.85 13.81 -17.06
CA ARG A 543 -4.67 13.45 -18.22
C ARG A 543 -4.12 14.04 -19.52
N GLY A 544 -3.52 15.21 -19.44
CA GLY A 544 -2.99 15.91 -20.60
C GLY A 544 -2.31 17.22 -20.22
N ILE A 545 -1.48 17.70 -21.14
CA ILE A 545 -0.74 18.95 -21.02
C ILE A 545 -1.13 19.83 -22.20
N ASP A 546 -1.61 21.04 -21.92
CA ASP A 546 -1.92 22.05 -22.93
C ASP A 546 -0.78 23.07 -22.99
N HIS A 547 0.10 22.88 -23.98
CA HIS A 547 1.27 23.74 -24.19
C HIS A 547 0.92 25.13 -24.71
N ALA A 548 -0.24 25.29 -25.34
CA ALA A 548 -0.66 26.58 -25.90
C ALA A 548 -1.16 27.50 -24.78
N ASN A 549 -1.97 26.95 -23.86
CA ASN A 549 -2.51 27.69 -22.72
C ASN A 549 -1.64 27.57 -21.45
N LYS A 550 -0.53 26.82 -21.52
CA LYS A 550 0.38 26.58 -20.39
C LYS A 550 -0.34 26.03 -19.15
N SER A 551 -1.17 24.99 -19.37
CA SER A 551 -1.96 24.36 -18.31
C SER A 551 -1.84 22.83 -18.29
N LEU A 552 -1.95 22.24 -17.10
CA LEU A 552 -2.05 20.79 -16.87
C LEU A 552 -3.49 20.40 -16.55
N HIS A 553 -3.92 19.26 -17.07
CA HIS A 553 -5.21 18.65 -16.76
C HIS A 553 -5.00 17.49 -15.78
N LEU A 554 -5.37 17.68 -14.52
CA LEU A 554 -5.16 16.71 -13.44
C LEU A 554 -6.47 16.02 -13.03
N ILE A 555 -6.44 14.71 -12.83
CA ILE A 555 -7.52 13.97 -12.18
C ILE A 555 -7.02 13.54 -10.80
N ALA A 556 -7.59 14.13 -9.75
CA ALA A 556 -7.19 13.91 -8.37
C ALA A 556 -8.41 13.89 -7.44
N GLN A 557 -8.29 13.25 -6.28
CA GLN A 557 -9.28 13.26 -5.21
C GLN A 557 -9.02 14.43 -4.24
N LEU A 558 -9.20 15.65 -4.74
CA LEU A 558 -9.11 16.88 -3.94
C LEU A 558 -10.50 17.49 -3.80
N SER A 559 -10.83 18.00 -2.61
CA SER A 559 -12.07 18.75 -2.43
C SER A 559 -11.89 20.21 -2.85
N ASP A 560 -12.99 20.85 -3.28
CA ASP A 560 -13.00 22.29 -3.58
C ASP A 560 -12.51 23.12 -2.38
N LYS A 561 -12.74 22.61 -1.17
CA LYS A 561 -12.28 23.22 0.08
C LYS A 561 -10.76 23.16 0.20
N ASP A 562 -10.15 22.00 -0.04
CA ASP A 562 -8.69 21.85 0.04
C ASP A 562 -8.01 22.83 -0.93
N ILE A 563 -8.54 22.97 -2.15
CA ILE A 563 -7.98 23.87 -3.16
C ILE A 563 -8.17 25.34 -2.79
N ALA A 564 -9.35 25.71 -2.29
CA ALA A 564 -9.60 27.07 -1.85
C ALA A 564 -8.66 27.49 -0.70
N GLU A 565 -8.37 26.58 0.24
CA GLU A 565 -7.42 26.81 1.32
C GLU A 565 -5.98 27.00 0.79
N LEU A 566 -5.56 26.20 -0.20
CA LEU A 566 -4.25 26.38 -0.85
C LEU A 566 -4.10 27.75 -1.54
N GLU A 567 -5.15 28.19 -2.24
CA GLU A 567 -5.17 29.48 -2.93
C GLU A 567 -5.20 30.66 -1.96
N GLU A 568 -6.03 30.60 -0.90
CA GLU A 568 -6.15 31.65 0.11
C GLU A 568 -4.84 31.85 0.89
N GLU A 569 -4.17 30.75 1.22
CA GLU A 569 -2.93 30.78 1.99
C GLU A 569 -1.68 31.02 1.12
N GLY A 570 -1.83 31.04 -0.21
CA GLY A 570 -0.73 31.27 -1.14
C GLY A 570 0.37 30.21 -1.06
N ARG A 571 0.00 28.96 -0.77
CA ARG A 571 0.96 27.86 -0.61
C ARG A 571 1.57 27.47 -1.95
N GLN A 572 2.87 27.13 -1.94
CA GLN A 572 3.52 26.58 -3.12
C GLN A 572 3.01 25.16 -3.38
N VAL A 573 2.77 24.84 -4.65
CA VAL A 573 2.37 23.50 -5.08
C VAL A 573 3.43 22.94 -6.01
N VAL A 574 4.00 21.80 -5.63
CA VAL A 574 5.03 21.09 -6.39
C VAL A 574 4.49 19.74 -6.81
N LEU A 575 4.61 19.42 -8.09
CA LEU A 575 4.29 18.08 -8.60
C LEU A 575 5.53 17.20 -8.50
N VAL A 576 5.42 16.08 -7.78
CA VAL A 576 6.50 15.12 -7.61
C VAL A 576 6.24 13.93 -8.53
N ARG A 577 7.11 13.75 -9.52
CA ARG A 577 7.19 12.55 -10.33
C ARG A 577 8.15 11.57 -9.68
N GLY A 578 7.87 10.28 -9.85
CA GLY A 578 8.80 9.23 -9.46
C GLY A 578 8.51 7.93 -10.21
N ARG A 579 8.85 6.80 -9.58
CA ARG A 579 8.63 5.44 -10.06
C ARG A 579 7.31 4.86 -9.54
N PHE A 580 6.22 5.61 -9.69
CA PHE A 580 4.88 5.04 -9.53
C PHE A 580 4.62 3.96 -10.59
N ASP A 581 3.77 2.98 -10.29
CA ASP A 581 3.32 2.05 -11.32
C ASP A 581 2.59 2.83 -12.43
N ALA A 582 2.83 2.45 -13.69
CA ALA A 582 2.10 3.04 -14.80
C ALA A 582 0.59 2.76 -14.64
N PRO A 583 -0.30 3.76 -14.81
CA PRO A 583 -1.74 3.58 -14.61
C PRO A 583 -2.38 2.92 -15.84
N GLU A 584 -1.92 1.71 -16.20
CA GLU A 584 -2.37 0.98 -17.39
C GLU A 584 -3.90 0.82 -17.45
N TRP A 585 -4.49 0.58 -16.29
CA TRP A 585 -5.93 0.46 -16.11
C TRP A 585 -6.69 1.69 -16.63
N ALA A 586 -6.14 2.90 -16.48
CA ALA A 586 -6.79 4.16 -16.86
C ALA A 586 -7.01 4.27 -18.38
N TYR A 587 -6.04 3.82 -19.18
CA TYR A 587 -6.12 3.88 -20.64
C TYR A 587 -7.09 2.85 -21.24
N LEU A 588 -7.36 1.78 -20.49
CA LEU A 588 -8.19 0.65 -20.92
C LEU A 588 -9.65 0.74 -20.43
N GLU A 589 -9.98 1.65 -19.50
CA GLU A 589 -11.30 1.70 -18.88
C GLU A 589 -12.45 1.87 -19.88
N GLU A 590 -12.28 2.75 -20.87
CA GLU A 590 -13.30 2.97 -21.90
C GLU A 590 -13.55 1.70 -22.73
N ILE A 591 -12.50 0.94 -23.05
CA ILE A 591 -12.61 -0.30 -23.82
C ILE A 591 -13.44 -1.32 -23.03
N HIS A 592 -13.19 -1.40 -21.73
CA HIS A 592 -13.95 -2.29 -20.84
C HIS A 592 -15.38 -1.81 -20.62
N HIS A 593 -15.58 -0.50 -20.50
CA HIS A 593 -16.90 0.11 -20.27
C HIS A 593 -17.84 -0.06 -21.47
N ASP A 594 -17.34 0.20 -22.68
CA ASP A 594 -18.15 0.18 -23.91
C ASP A 594 -18.32 -1.23 -24.48
N GLY A 595 -17.61 -2.22 -23.92
CA GLY A 595 -17.66 -3.61 -24.38
C GLY A 595 -16.97 -3.85 -25.72
N GLY A 596 -16.07 -2.95 -26.13
CA GLY A 596 -15.38 -3.02 -27.42
C GLY A 596 -14.53 -1.79 -27.73
N ASP A 597 -13.72 -1.92 -28.78
CA ASP A 597 -12.72 -0.95 -29.23
C ASP A 597 -13.32 0.37 -29.77
N GLY A 598 -14.47 0.28 -30.45
CA GLY A 598 -15.06 1.39 -31.19
C GLY A 598 -14.18 1.89 -32.36
N GLY A 599 -13.04 1.24 -32.64
CA GLY A 599 -12.13 1.57 -33.75
C GLY A 599 -11.39 2.89 -33.58
N LYS A 600 -11.29 3.42 -32.36
CA LYS A 600 -10.66 4.71 -32.08
C LYS A 600 -9.17 4.52 -31.79
N GLU A 601 -8.34 5.40 -32.36
CA GLU A 601 -6.94 5.46 -31.96
C GLU A 601 -6.83 5.96 -30.51
N ARG A 602 -6.02 5.26 -29.72
CA ARG A 602 -5.84 5.52 -28.29
C ARG A 602 -4.35 5.73 -28.01
N PRO A 603 -3.95 6.86 -27.42
CA PRO A 603 -2.58 7.07 -26.99
C PRO A 603 -2.12 5.95 -26.04
N TRP A 604 -0.84 5.56 -26.13
CA TRP A 604 -0.20 4.51 -25.33
C TRP A 604 -0.75 3.08 -25.48
N VAL A 605 -1.77 2.83 -26.31
CA VAL A 605 -2.39 1.50 -26.45
C VAL A 605 -2.31 1.04 -27.91
N THR A 606 -1.86 -0.19 -28.15
CA THR A 606 -1.84 -0.80 -29.49
C THR A 606 -2.58 -2.13 -29.48
N LYS A 607 -3.49 -2.30 -30.44
CA LYS A 607 -4.10 -3.60 -30.72
C LYS A 607 -3.10 -4.42 -31.53
N ARG A 608 -2.62 -5.54 -30.97
CA ARG A 608 -1.96 -6.56 -31.80
C ARG A 608 -3.00 -7.63 -32.10
N GLU A 609 -3.29 -7.81 -33.38
CA GLU A 609 -3.96 -9.03 -33.83
C GLU A 609 -2.98 -10.19 -33.66
N LEU A 610 -3.33 -11.16 -32.83
CA LEU A 610 -2.58 -12.41 -32.79
C LEU A 610 -2.88 -13.16 -34.09
N VAL A 611 -1.82 -13.63 -34.76
CA VAL A 611 -1.96 -14.55 -35.89
C VAL A 611 -2.23 -15.94 -35.29
N GLY A 612 -3.50 -16.31 -35.10
CA GLY A 612 -3.89 -17.61 -34.53
C GLY A 612 -5.33 -17.65 -33.99
N VAL A 613 -5.74 -18.82 -33.42
CA VAL A 613 -7.10 -19.11 -32.91
C VAL A 613 -7.42 -18.36 -31.60
N GLU A 614 -6.44 -17.69 -31.01
CA GLU A 614 -6.61 -16.84 -29.83
C GLU A 614 -6.79 -15.38 -30.27
N GLY A 615 -7.93 -14.78 -29.89
CA GLY A 615 -8.33 -13.44 -30.32
C GLY A 615 -7.36 -12.31 -29.95
N SER A 616 -7.57 -11.13 -30.55
CA SER A 616 -6.68 -9.96 -30.42
C SER A 616 -6.43 -9.53 -28.96
N VAL A 617 -5.18 -9.20 -28.62
CA VAL A 617 -4.76 -8.75 -27.28
C VAL A 617 -4.24 -7.31 -27.35
N TRP A 618 -4.66 -6.46 -26.41
CA TRP A 618 -4.18 -5.09 -26.29
C TRP A 618 -2.85 -5.05 -25.53
N ARG A 619 -1.85 -4.35 -26.07
CA ARG A 619 -0.57 -4.10 -25.39
C ARG A 619 -0.29 -2.60 -25.29
N MET A 620 0.35 -2.21 -24.21
CA MET A 620 0.83 -0.84 -24.03
C MET A 620 1.99 -0.53 -24.99
N ARG A 621 2.10 0.71 -25.46
CA ARG A 621 3.33 1.21 -26.09
C ARG A 621 4.26 1.67 -24.96
N HIS A 622 5.46 1.08 -24.89
CA HIS A 622 6.53 1.71 -24.11
C HIS A 622 6.87 3.06 -24.74
N PRO A 623 7.26 4.07 -23.94
CA PRO A 623 7.92 5.25 -24.47
C PRO A 623 9.08 4.83 -25.38
N PRO A 624 9.35 5.53 -26.49
CA PRO A 624 10.44 5.19 -27.37
C PRO A 624 11.75 5.13 -26.58
N MET A 625 12.31 3.92 -26.44
CA MET A 625 13.67 3.75 -25.96
C MET A 625 14.62 4.39 -26.97
N ALA A 626 15.70 5.02 -26.48
CA ALA A 626 16.68 5.76 -27.28
C ALA A 626 17.26 5.02 -28.51
N SER A 627 17.06 3.69 -28.62
CA SER A 627 17.45 2.90 -29.79
C SER A 627 16.53 3.03 -31.00
N ALA A 628 15.39 3.71 -30.90
CA ALA A 628 14.45 3.91 -32.01
C ALA A 628 14.75 5.15 -32.90
N MET A 629 15.77 5.94 -32.56
CA MET A 629 16.27 7.02 -33.42
C MET A 629 17.57 6.59 -34.11
N LYS A 630 17.44 5.95 -35.26
CA LYS A 630 18.45 5.94 -36.33
C LYS A 630 17.81 6.21 -37.66
#